data_AF-A0A2V9TZE3-F1
#
_entry.id   AF-A0A2V9TZE3-F1
#
_cell.length_a   1.000
_cell.length_b   1.000
_cell.length_c   1.000
_cell.angle_alpha   90.00
_cell.angle_beta   90.00
_cell.angle_gamma   90.00
#
_symmetry.space_group_name_H-M   'P 1'
#
loop_
_entity.id
_entity.type
_entity.pdbx_description
1 polymer ?
#
loop_
_entity_poly.entity_id
_entity_poly.type
_entity_poly.pdbx_seq_one_letter_code
_entity_poly.pdbx_strand_id
1 'polypeptide(L)' 'MYFEQFYLGCLAHASYMLASEGEALVVDPQRDVDIYLKAADEQGVRIRHIFETHLHADFVSGHRELADRTGATIYIGP' A
#
# COMPACT_ATOMS: atom_id res chain seq x y z
N MET A 1 8.94 -7.41 12.68
CA MET A 1 8.76 -7.63 11.23
C MET A 1 7.34 -8.12 11.01
N TYR A 2 6.58 -7.41 10.20
CA TYR A 2 5.17 -7.67 9.90
C TYR A 2 4.99 -7.79 8.39
N PHE A 3 4.08 -8.68 7.96
CA PHE A 3 3.72 -8.90 6.57
C PHE A 3 2.22 -9.23 6.51
N GLU A 4 1.50 -8.54 5.63
CA GLU A 4 0.09 -8.82 5.33
C GLU A 4 -0.17 -8.72 3.83
N GLN A 5 -0.99 -9.65 3.32
CA GLN A 5 -1.54 -9.61 1.97
C GLN A 5 -3.01 -9.15 2.04
N PHE A 6 -3.36 -8.19 1.20
CA PHE A 6 -4.72 -7.73 0.99
C PHE A 6 -5.15 -8.16 -0.41
N TYR A 7 -6.17 -9.01 -0.49
CA TYR A 7 -6.66 -9.59 -1.74
C TYR A 7 -8.06 -9.09 -2.08
N LEU A 8 -8.19 -8.44 -3.24
CA LEU A 8 -9.47 -7.95 -3.76
C LEU A 8 -10.05 -8.96 -4.75
N GLY A 9 -10.94 -9.82 -4.25
CA GLY A 9 -11.43 -10.98 -5.00
C GLY A 9 -12.10 -10.67 -6.35
N CYS A 10 -12.79 -9.54 -6.49
CA CYS A 10 -13.47 -9.18 -7.73
C CYS A 10 -12.52 -8.78 -8.87
N LEU A 11 -11.28 -8.37 -8.55
CA LEU A 11 -10.25 -8.03 -9.54
C LEU A 11 -9.12 -9.06 -9.58
N ALA A 12 -9.18 -10.10 -8.73
CA ALA A 12 -8.06 -11.01 -8.48
C ALA A 12 -6.75 -10.26 -8.19
N HIS A 13 -6.86 -9.11 -7.52
CA HIS A 13 -5.73 -8.20 -7.26
C HIS A 13 -5.15 -8.45 -5.87
N ALA A 14 -3.82 -8.59 -5.81
CA ALA A 14 -3.10 -8.75 -4.56
C ALA A 14 -2.22 -7.51 -4.31
N SER A 15 -2.31 -7.00 -3.09
CA SER A 15 -1.50 -5.89 -2.60
C SER A 15 -0.92 -6.28 -1.24
N TYR A 16 0.17 -5.64 -0.84
CA TYR A 16 0.94 -6.10 0.33
C TYR A 16 1.33 -4.93 1.22
N MET A 17 1.35 -5.17 2.53
CA MET A 17 2.01 -4.28 3.49
C MET A 17 3.13 -5.04 4.21
N LEU A 18 4.31 -4.42 4.27
CA LEU A 18 5.43 -4.89 5.07
C LEU A 18 5.79 -3.81 6.08
N ALA A 19 6.11 -4.20 7.31
CA ALA A 19 6.54 -3.24 8.32
C ALA A 19 7.69 -3.74 9.20
N SER A 20 8.58 -2.82 9.55
CA SER A 20 9.71 -3.05 10.44
C SER A 20 10.11 -1.74 11.10
N GLU A 21 10.59 -1.80 12.35
CA GLU A 21 11.16 -0.64 13.06
C GLU A 21 10.25 0.62 13.10
N GLY A 22 8.93 0.42 13.16
CA GLY A 22 7.96 1.52 13.22
C GLY A 22 7.59 2.12 11.86
N GLU A 23 8.16 1.61 10.77
CA GLU A 23 7.87 2.06 9.41
C GLU A 23 7.27 0.93 8.58
N ALA A 24 6.45 1.32 7.60
CA ALA A 24 5.77 0.41 6.69
C ALA A 24 5.90 0.85 5.24
N LEU A 25 5.83 -0.14 4.35
CA LEU A 25 5.66 0.06 2.91
C LEU A 25 4.43 -0.69 2.41
N VAL A 26 3.79 -0.13 1.39
CA VAL A 26 2.67 -0.78 0.68
C VAL A 26 3.06 -1.03 -0.77
N VAL A 27 2.77 -2.22 -1.29
CA VAL A 27 3.00 -2.61 -2.68
C VAL A 27 1.66 -2.73 -3.40
N ASP A 28 1.54 -2.08 -4.56
CA ASP A 28 0.37 -2.04 -5.44
C ASP A 28 -0.96 -1.70 -4.73
N PRO A 29 -1.05 -0.55 -4.03
CA PRO A 29 -2.22 -0.21 -3.24
C PRO A 29 -3.51 -0.17 -4.07
N GLN A 30 -4.55 -0.82 -3.55
CA GLN A 30 -5.93 -0.69 -4.01
C GLN A 30 -6.40 0.76 -3.92
N ARG A 31 -7.45 1.09 -4.69
CA ARG A 31 -8.06 2.43 -4.66
C ARG A 31 -8.60 2.80 -3.28
N ASP A 32 -9.18 1.83 -2.58
CA ASP A 32 -9.59 1.97 -1.19
C ASP A 32 -8.37 1.81 -0.28
N VAL A 33 -7.81 2.94 0.17
CA VAL A 33 -6.57 2.97 0.94
C VAL A 33 -6.79 2.85 2.45
N ASP A 34 -8.04 2.90 2.92
CA ASP A 34 -8.36 2.87 4.35
C ASP A 34 -7.94 1.55 4.99
N ILE A 35 -7.93 0.45 4.22
CA ILE A 35 -7.48 -0.86 4.68
C ILE A 35 -6.01 -0.83 5.13
N TYR A 36 -5.15 -0.09 4.43
CA TYR A 36 -3.72 0.00 4.76
C TYR A 36 -3.49 0.94 5.94
N LEU A 37 -4.22 2.05 5.99
CA LEU A 37 -4.13 3.02 7.09
C LEU A 37 -4.58 2.39 8.41
N LYS A 38 -5.66 1.62 8.37
CA LYS A 38 -6.14 0.85 9.52
C LYS A 38 -5.12 -0.19 9.96
N ALA A 39 -4.59 -0.99 9.02
CA ALA A 39 -3.58 -1.99 9.35
C ALA A 39 -2.31 -1.34 9.93
N ALA A 40 -1.87 -0.20 9.40
CA ALA A 40 -0.72 0.54 9.92
C ALA A 40 -0.97 1.07 11.34
N ASP A 41 -2.16 1.59 11.63
CA ASP A 41 -2.56 2.05 12.97
C ASP A 41 -2.59 0.89 13.98
N GLU A 42 -3.18 -0.26 13.60
CA GLU A 42 -3.23 -1.48 14.43
C GLU A 42 -1.83 -2.04 14.75
N GLN A 43 -0.88 -1.89 13.82
CA GLN A 43 0.51 -2.31 14.04
C GLN A 43 1.38 -1.22 14.69
N GLY A 44 0.85 0.00 14.89
CA GLY A 44 1.61 1.13 15.45
C GLY A 44 2.77 1.59 14.55
N VAL A 45 2.61 1.50 13.23
CA VAL A 45 3.64 1.84 12.23
C VAL A 45 3.19 2.98 11.33
N ARG A 46 4.16 3.66 10.70
CA ARG A 46 3.90 4.72 9.72
C ARG A 46 4.21 4.25 8.32
N ILE A 47 3.26 4.38 7.40
CA ILE A 47 3.50 4.12 5.98
C ILE A 47 4.40 5.24 5.45
N ARG A 48 5.60 4.88 5.00
CA ARG A 48 6.62 5.81 4.47
C ARG A 48 6.91 5.61 3.00
N HIS A 49 6.60 4.42 2.49
CA HIS A 49 6.94 4.03 1.12
C HIS A 49 5.76 3.35 0.44
N ILE A 50 5.56 3.68 -0.82
CA ILE A 50 4.55 3.06 -1.68
C ILE A 50 5.27 2.60 -2.94
N PHE A 51 5.17 1.31 -3.25
CA PHE A 51 5.76 0.71 -4.44
C PHE A 51 4.68 0.34 -5.43
N GLU A 52 4.86 0.78 -6.67
CA GLU A 52 4.12 0.30 -7.83
C GLU A 52 5.02 -0.65 -8.62
N THR A 53 4.56 -1.87 -8.84
CA THR A 53 5.29 -2.85 -9.65
C THR A 53 5.28 -2.46 -11.13
N HIS A 54 4.18 -1.89 -11.61
CA HIS A 54 3.99 -1.44 -12.98
C HIS A 54 2.79 -0.46 -13.07
N LEU A 55 2.55 0.08 -14.27
CA LEU A 55 1.30 0.79 -14.54
C LEU A 55 0.17 -0.22 -14.74
N HIS A 56 -0.77 -0.26 -13.80
CA HIS A 56 -1.90 -1.18 -13.83
C HIS A 56 -2.91 -0.84 -14.94
N ALA A 57 -3.45 -1.87 -15.59
CA ALA A 57 -4.39 -1.75 -16.72
C ALA A 57 -5.84 -2.12 -16.36
N ASP A 58 -6.03 -2.67 -15.17
CA ASP A 58 -7.20 -3.40 -14.69
C ASP A 58 -7.80 -2.79 -13.42
N PHE A 59 -7.06 -1.94 -12.72
CA PHE A 59 -7.57 -1.16 -11.60
C PHE A 59 -6.92 0.24 -11.50
N VAL A 60 -7.59 1.13 -10.78
CA VAL A 60 -7.01 2.43 -10.42
C VAL A 60 -6.25 2.29 -9.12
N SER A 61 -4.94 2.48 -9.16
CA SER A 61 -4.15 2.41 -7.94
C SER A 61 -4.46 3.55 -6.95
N GLY A 62 -4.35 3.23 -5.66
CA GLY A 62 -4.44 4.16 -4.55
C GLY A 62 -3.15 4.92 -4.23
N HIS A 63 -2.04 4.75 -4.98
CA HIS A 63 -0.74 5.31 -4.57
C HIS A 63 -0.74 6.82 -4.32
N ARG A 64 -1.46 7.61 -5.13
CA ARG A 64 -1.54 9.07 -4.94
C ARG A 64 -2.34 9.42 -3.68
N GLU A 65 -3.48 8.75 -3.48
CA GLU A 65 -4.33 8.96 -2.30
C GLU A 65 -3.59 8.57 -1.02
N LEU A 66 -2.91 7.43 -1.03
CA LEU A 66 -2.14 6.95 0.11
C LEU A 66 -0.96 7.89 0.40
N ALA A 67 -0.27 8.40 -0.63
CA ALA A 67 0.80 9.38 -0.48
C ALA A 67 0.27 10.70 0.12
N ASP A 68 -0.86 11.21 -0.39
CA ASP A 68 -1.46 12.46 0.10
C ASP A 68 -1.87 12.38 1.58
N ARG A 69 -2.34 11.20 2.03
CA ARG A 69 -2.78 11.00 3.43
C ARG A 69 -1.65 10.68 4.41
N THR A 70 -0.51 10.18 3.94
CA THR A 70 0.59 9.70 4.80
C THR A 70 1.88 10.50 4.67
N GLY A 71 2.05 11.25 3.58
CA GLY A 71 3.33 11.82 3.18
C GLY A 71 4.34 10.79 2.68
N ALA A 72 3.90 9.57 2.34
CA ALA A 72 4.77 8.51 1.84
C ALA A 72 5.32 8.80 0.44
N THR A 73 6.55 8.34 0.19
CA THR A 73 7.19 8.44 -1.12
C THR A 73 6.70 7.33 -2.05
N ILE A 74 6.34 7.69 -3.27
CA ILE A 74 5.96 6.73 -4.33
C ILE A 74 7.21 6.32 -5.11
N TYR A 75 7.39 5.02 -5.29
CA TYR A 75 8.43 4.39 -6.09
C TYR A 75 7.76 3.61 -7.22
N ILE A 76 8.14 3.89 -8.45
CA ILE A 76 7.66 3.19 -9.64
C ILE A 76 8.84 2.96 -10.59
N GLY A 77 8.87 1.80 -11.24
CA GLY A 77 9.85 1.49 -12.27
C GLY A 77 9.72 2.39 -13.51
N PRO A 78 10.77 2.45 -14.35
CA PRO A 78 10.74 3.19 -15.62
C PRO A 78 9.73 2.64 -16.62
#